data_AF-A0A8J3JKH4-F1
#
_entry.id   AF-A0A8J3JKH4-F1
#
_cell.length_a   1.000
_cell.length_b   1.000
_cell.length_c   1.000
_cell.angle_alpha   90.00
_cell.angle_beta   90.00
_cell.angle_gamma   90.00
#
_symmetry.space_group_name_H-M   'P 1'
#
loop_
_entity.id
_entity.type
_entity.pdbx_description
1 polymer ?
#
loop_
_entity_poly.entity_id
_entity_poly.type
_entity_poly.pdbx_seq_one_letter_code
_entity_poly.pdbx_strand_id
1 'polypeptide(L)'
;MAAVGWKERREMARPEASRIGDTGEWPLGATVVVRRADGPVLLMHRTRYEPDDAGPWAWTAPAGGREPGEALLATAVRELREETGLTGLVPVPVDLSGSWALFAAEAGADAEVVLNGEHDRFVWARPERVAELVQPRHVAGRYRRALGMDLSPLTFRPLARADLPDLVRWLQAEHVSRWWAQVPADVAAAEGKYGPRIDGVSPTAVDVVLLDGRPVGFIQSTPLAAQDDYLETARWVTRDGADCVSIDYAVGEPSLAGRGFGTRLIWEYVRDVVPVRFPGNRFVVADPATANTASVRACEKAGFRRAFDFDPGEGVHRHALCVFERARALGG
;
A
#
# COMPACT_ATOMS: atom_id res chain seq x y z
N MET A 1 20.08 5.07 -35.07
CA MET A 1 20.97 5.80 -34.15
C MET A 1 21.18 4.93 -32.94
N ALA A 2 22.44 4.65 -32.60
CA ALA A 2 22.83 3.62 -31.64
C ALA A 2 22.32 3.94 -30.23
N ALA A 3 21.71 2.94 -29.58
CA ALA A 3 21.46 2.96 -28.15
C ALA A 3 22.82 2.99 -27.43
N VAL A 4 23.13 4.12 -26.81
CA VAL A 4 24.31 4.24 -25.95
C VAL A 4 24.01 3.45 -24.68
N GLY A 5 24.52 2.22 -24.63
CA GLY A 5 24.41 1.35 -23.47
C GLY A 5 25.04 1.99 -22.23
N TRP A 6 24.38 1.80 -21.09
CA TRP A 6 24.75 2.27 -19.75
C TRP A 6 26.19 1.97 -19.27
N LYS A 7 27.01 1.25 -20.05
CA LYS A 7 28.40 0.90 -19.68
C LYS A 7 29.34 2.10 -19.52
N GLU A 8 28.98 3.27 -20.05
CA GLU A 8 29.88 4.45 -20.04
C GLU A 8 29.58 5.48 -18.94
N ARG A 9 28.54 5.31 -18.12
CA ARG A 9 28.23 6.27 -17.04
C ARG A 9 28.67 5.73 -15.68
N ARG A 10 29.99 5.82 -15.46
CA ARG A 10 30.61 5.64 -14.14
C ARG A 10 30.33 6.86 -13.25
N GLU A 11 30.22 6.57 -11.94
CA GLU A 11 30.14 7.48 -10.79
C GLU A 11 28.73 7.91 -10.33
N MET A 12 27.82 6.96 -10.13
CA MET A 12 26.94 7.08 -8.95
C MET A 12 27.79 6.79 -7.72
N ALA A 13 28.23 7.85 -7.04
CA ALA A 13 28.87 7.74 -5.74
C ALA A 13 27.96 6.91 -4.83
N ARG A 14 28.50 5.83 -4.25
CA ARG A 14 27.78 5.06 -3.24
C ARG A 14 27.36 6.03 -2.13
N PRO A 15 26.07 6.26 -1.84
CA PRO A 15 25.72 6.85 -0.56
C PRO A 15 26.31 5.94 0.54
N GLU A 16 26.86 6.55 1.60
CA GLU A 16 27.40 5.81 2.73
C GLU A 16 26.41 4.72 3.13
N ALA A 17 26.93 3.49 3.20
CA ALA A 17 26.14 2.28 3.35
C ALA A 17 25.45 2.23 4.72
N SER A 18 24.36 2.98 4.88
CA SER A 18 23.26 2.52 5.69
C SER A 18 22.56 1.45 4.87
N ARG A 19 22.53 0.22 5.40
CA ARG A 19 21.64 -0.81 4.83
C ARG A 19 20.24 -0.18 4.78
N ILE A 20 19.65 -0.13 3.58
CA ILE A 20 18.27 0.31 3.41
C ILE A 20 17.43 -0.62 4.29
N GLY A 21 16.97 -0.09 5.41
CA GLY A 21 16.43 -0.87 6.52
C GLY A 21 16.55 -0.19 7.88
N ASP A 22 17.47 0.76 8.07
CA ASP A 22 17.74 1.32 9.42
C ASP A 22 17.47 2.84 9.57
N THR A 23 17.10 3.54 8.49
CA THR A 23 17.08 5.02 8.48
C THR A 23 15.71 5.67 8.60
N GLY A 24 14.66 4.91 8.93
CA GLY A 24 13.34 5.47 9.22
C GLY A 24 12.72 4.82 10.45
N GLU A 25 12.28 5.63 11.42
CA GLU A 25 11.50 5.15 12.56
C GLU A 25 10.26 4.40 12.03
N TRP A 26 10.23 3.09 12.27
CA TRP A 26 9.06 2.26 12.00
C TRP A 26 7.95 2.60 12.98
N PRO A 27 6.67 2.44 12.58
CA PRO A 27 5.60 2.68 13.50
C PRO A 27 5.79 1.89 14.80
N LEU A 28 5.60 2.59 15.92
CA LEU A 28 5.78 2.05 17.28
C LEU A 28 4.57 1.24 17.74
N GLY A 29 3.47 1.29 16.99
CA GLY A 29 2.22 0.61 17.27
C GLY A 29 1.23 0.80 16.13
N ALA A 30 0.02 0.27 16.32
CA ALA A 30 -1.03 0.31 15.32
C ALA A 30 -2.37 0.77 15.94
N THR A 31 -3.20 1.41 15.13
CA THR A 31 -4.62 1.70 15.43
C THR A 31 -5.47 1.11 14.32
N VAL A 32 -6.57 0.45 14.67
CA VAL A 32 -7.53 -0.08 13.70
C VAL A 32 -8.87 0.62 13.84
N VAL A 33 -9.23 1.45 12.87
CA VAL A 33 -10.59 2.02 12.81
C VAL A 33 -11.53 0.96 12.24
N VAL A 34 -12.44 0.46 13.07
CA VAL A 34 -13.40 -0.58 12.68
C VAL A 34 -14.72 0.06 12.31
N ARG A 35 -15.15 -0.10 11.06
CA ARG A 35 -16.50 0.24 10.58
C ARG A 35 -17.35 -1.03 10.59
N ARG A 36 -18.57 -0.94 11.11
CA ARG A 36 -19.55 -2.02 10.97
C ARG A 36 -20.24 -1.92 9.61
N ALA A 37 -20.64 -3.05 9.03
CA ALA A 37 -21.23 -3.10 7.69
C ALA A 37 -22.47 -2.20 7.49
N ASP A 38 -23.19 -1.87 8.56
CA ASP A 38 -24.33 -0.93 8.56
C ASP A 38 -23.94 0.55 8.76
N GLY A 39 -22.64 0.87 8.87
CA GLY A 39 -22.08 2.22 8.84
C GLY A 39 -21.40 2.76 10.12
N PRO A 40 -21.85 2.44 11.35
CA PRO A 40 -21.22 2.91 12.59
C PRO A 40 -19.75 2.51 12.76
N VAL A 41 -19.05 3.21 13.64
CA VAL A 41 -17.64 3.02 13.97
C VAL A 41 -17.49 2.61 15.42
N LEU A 42 -16.62 1.64 15.68
CA LEU A 42 -16.31 1.23 17.04
C LEU A 42 -15.44 2.29 17.73
N LEU A 43 -15.93 2.79 18.87
CA LEU A 43 -15.16 3.59 19.82
C LEU A 43 -15.25 2.93 21.19
N MET A 44 -14.13 2.92 21.89
CA MET A 44 -13.99 2.33 23.22
C MET A 44 -13.56 3.40 24.19
N HIS A 45 -14.13 3.37 25.39
CA HIS A 45 -13.77 4.25 26.48
C HIS A 45 -12.71 3.59 27.36
N ARG A 46 -11.65 4.32 27.68
CA ARG A 46 -10.49 3.77 28.41
C ARG A 46 -10.66 3.88 29.91
N THR A 47 -10.39 2.80 30.65
CA THR A 47 -10.59 2.70 32.11
C THR A 47 -9.74 3.66 32.95
N ARG A 48 -8.69 4.25 32.36
CA ARG A 48 -7.87 5.27 33.03
C ARG A 48 -8.58 6.63 33.19
N TYR A 49 -9.76 6.80 32.60
CA TYR A 49 -10.59 8.00 32.71
C TYR A 49 -11.84 7.70 33.53
N GLU A 50 -12.41 8.73 34.17
CA GLU A 50 -13.66 8.58 34.91
C GLU A 50 -14.80 8.13 33.98
N PRO A 51 -15.77 7.33 34.46
CA PRO A 51 -16.83 6.78 33.62
C PRO A 51 -17.73 7.80 32.93
N ASP A 52 -17.65 9.10 33.17
CA ASP A 52 -18.42 10.12 32.42
C ASP A 52 -17.50 11.08 31.64
N ASP A 53 -16.19 10.80 31.63
CA ASP A 53 -15.22 11.63 30.94
C ASP A 53 -15.31 11.43 29.41
N ALA A 54 -15.40 12.55 28.70
CA ALA A 54 -15.28 12.62 27.25
C ALA A 54 -14.09 13.48 26.83
N GLY A 55 -13.13 13.64 27.74
CA GLY A 55 -11.93 14.43 27.58
C GLY A 55 -10.97 13.86 26.53
N PRO A 56 -9.87 14.58 26.26
CA PRO A 56 -8.86 14.15 25.29
C PRO A 56 -8.38 12.73 25.56
N TRP A 57 -8.48 11.89 24.53
CA TRP A 57 -8.10 10.48 24.51
C TRP A 57 -8.95 9.53 25.38
N ALA A 58 -10.10 9.97 25.89
CA ALA A 58 -11.04 9.09 26.60
C ALA A 58 -11.65 8.03 25.66
N TRP A 59 -12.01 8.43 24.44
CA TRP A 59 -12.57 7.55 23.41
C TRP A 59 -11.61 7.30 22.26
N THR A 60 -11.31 6.03 22.01
CA THR A 60 -10.38 5.59 20.96
C THR A 60 -10.86 4.34 20.22
N ALA A 61 -10.38 4.17 18.99
CA ALA A 61 -10.38 2.91 18.28
C ALA A 61 -9.34 1.97 18.89
N PRO A 62 -9.44 0.65 18.65
CA PRO A 62 -8.48 -0.30 19.18
C PRO A 62 -7.07 0.00 18.70
N ALA A 63 -6.12 0.00 19.63
CA ALA A 63 -4.75 0.42 19.38
C ALA A 63 -3.78 0.02 20.47
N GLY A 64 -2.60 -0.45 20.08
CA GLY A 64 -1.51 -0.68 21.02
C GLY A 64 -0.14 -0.79 20.37
N GLY A 65 0.84 -1.03 21.25
CA GLY A 65 2.26 -0.98 20.92
C GLY A 65 2.70 -2.20 20.14
N ARG A 66 3.65 -2.00 19.23
CA ARG A 66 4.29 -3.09 18.50
C ARG A 66 5.32 -3.80 19.38
N GLU A 67 5.26 -5.11 19.42
CA GLU A 67 6.23 -5.92 20.15
C GLU A 67 7.57 -6.04 19.38
N PRO A 68 8.70 -6.33 20.05
CA PRO A 68 9.98 -6.54 19.39
C PRO A 68 9.90 -7.63 18.31
N GLY A 69 10.25 -7.26 17.08
CA GLY A 69 10.23 -8.18 15.92
C GLY A 69 8.84 -8.43 15.32
N GLU A 70 7.77 -7.91 15.92
CA GLU A 70 6.41 -8.05 15.40
C GLU A 70 6.21 -7.20 14.14
N ALA A 71 5.50 -7.76 13.16
CA ALA A 71 5.12 -7.05 11.93
C ALA A 71 3.91 -6.13 12.15
N LEU A 72 3.82 -5.04 11.38
CA LEU A 72 2.76 -4.03 11.55
C LEU A 72 1.34 -4.61 11.45
N LEU A 73 1.09 -5.49 10.48
CA LEU A 73 -0.22 -6.15 10.36
C LEU A 73 -0.51 -7.06 11.56
N ALA A 74 0.51 -7.78 12.05
CA ALA A 74 0.37 -8.65 13.21
C ALA A 74 0.01 -7.85 14.48
N THR A 75 0.68 -6.71 14.71
CA THR A 75 0.32 -5.76 15.79
C THR A 75 -1.13 -5.32 15.65
N ALA A 76 -1.54 -4.86 14.47
CA ALA A 76 -2.91 -4.39 14.25
C ALA A 76 -3.96 -5.48 14.53
N VAL A 77 -3.71 -6.71 14.10
CA VAL A 77 -4.60 -7.86 14.32
C VAL A 77 -4.63 -8.27 15.80
N ARG A 78 -3.47 -8.30 16.46
CA ARG A 78 -3.34 -8.67 17.88
C ARG A 78 -4.09 -7.68 18.78
N GLU A 79 -3.81 -6.38 18.63
CA GLU A 79 -4.44 -5.32 19.43
C GLU A 79 -5.95 -5.27 19.20
N LEU A 80 -6.40 -5.40 17.94
CA LEU A 80 -7.82 -5.50 17.63
C LEU A 80 -8.47 -6.66 18.39
N ARG A 81 -7.88 -7.85 18.34
CA ARG A 81 -8.41 -9.03 19.03
C ARG A 81 -8.40 -8.85 20.55
N GLU A 82 -7.30 -8.35 21.12
CA GLU A 82 -7.11 -8.26 22.57
C GLU A 82 -8.05 -7.23 23.21
N GLU A 83 -8.27 -6.09 22.56
CA GLU A 83 -9.12 -5.03 23.11
C GLU A 83 -10.61 -5.19 22.78
N THR A 84 -10.97 -5.94 21.73
CA THR A 84 -12.36 -6.02 21.25
C THR A 84 -12.93 -7.42 21.13
N GLY A 85 -12.10 -8.47 21.18
CA GLY A 85 -12.50 -9.84 20.87
C GLY A 85 -12.79 -10.11 19.38
N LEU A 86 -12.73 -9.08 18.51
CA LEU A 86 -13.01 -9.24 17.08
C LEU A 86 -11.90 -10.06 16.40
N THR A 87 -12.31 -11.06 15.62
CA THR A 87 -11.41 -11.97 14.88
C THR A 87 -11.88 -12.12 13.43
N GLY A 88 -11.03 -12.69 12.57
CA GLY A 88 -11.36 -12.91 11.15
C GLY A 88 -11.36 -11.65 10.28
N LEU A 89 -11.13 -10.47 10.86
CA LEU A 89 -10.97 -9.23 10.12
C LEU A 89 -9.53 -9.11 9.62
N VAL A 90 -9.37 -8.61 8.39
CA VAL A 90 -8.05 -8.33 7.81
C VAL A 90 -7.89 -6.82 7.65
N PRO A 91 -7.23 -6.13 8.60
CA PRO A 91 -7.04 -4.69 8.51
C PRO A 91 -6.27 -4.30 7.25
N VAL A 92 -6.72 -3.23 6.58
CA VAL A 92 -6.03 -2.63 5.42
C VAL A 92 -5.39 -1.30 5.82
N PRO A 93 -4.20 -0.97 5.32
CA PRO A 93 -3.51 0.25 5.71
C PRO A 93 -4.20 1.49 5.15
N VAL A 94 -4.41 2.46 6.02
CA VAL A 94 -4.78 3.84 5.68
C VAL A 94 -3.50 4.68 5.52
N ASP A 95 -2.56 4.51 6.46
CA ASP A 95 -1.30 5.25 6.50
C ASP A 95 -0.26 4.53 7.39
N LEU A 96 0.73 3.89 6.78
CA LEU A 96 1.87 3.28 7.48
C LEU A 96 3.12 4.18 7.52
N SER A 97 3.02 5.42 7.03
CA SER A 97 4.18 6.30 6.88
C SER A 97 4.57 7.03 8.17
N GLY A 98 3.65 7.16 9.12
CA GLY A 98 3.87 7.87 10.39
C GLY A 98 4.49 7.00 11.49
N SER A 99 4.73 7.61 12.67
CA SER A 99 5.23 6.91 13.87
C SER A 99 4.21 5.96 14.51
N TRP A 100 2.96 5.99 14.07
CA TRP A 100 1.89 5.10 14.51
C TRP A 100 1.07 4.67 13.30
N ALA A 101 0.96 3.37 13.06
CA ALA A 101 0.30 2.83 11.89
C ALA A 101 -1.21 3.00 12.02
N LEU A 102 -1.87 3.41 10.93
CA LEU A 102 -3.33 3.51 10.88
C LEU A 102 -3.87 2.49 9.88
N PHE A 103 -4.75 1.63 10.37
CA PHE A 103 -5.49 0.66 9.58
C PHE A 103 -6.99 0.94 9.64
N ALA A 104 -7.71 0.40 8.67
CA ALA A 104 -9.16 0.31 8.63
C ALA A 104 -9.58 -1.16 8.53
N ALA A 105 -10.70 -1.53 9.14
CA ALA A 105 -11.30 -2.84 9.01
C ALA A 105 -12.81 -2.71 8.93
N GLU A 106 -13.47 -3.68 8.29
CA GLU A 106 -14.92 -3.78 8.25
C GLU A 106 -15.39 -5.00 9.04
N ALA A 107 -16.33 -4.81 9.96
CA ALA A 107 -16.92 -5.86 10.77
C ALA A 107 -18.36 -6.16 10.31
N GLY A 108 -18.80 -7.41 10.48
CA GLY A 108 -20.19 -7.82 10.22
C GLY A 108 -21.20 -7.04 11.07
N ALA A 109 -22.45 -6.95 10.61
CA ALA A 109 -23.52 -6.27 11.34
C ALA A 109 -23.82 -6.90 12.71
N ASP A 110 -23.50 -8.19 12.85
CA ASP A 110 -23.63 -9.05 14.02
C ASP A 110 -22.34 -9.14 14.86
N ALA A 111 -21.32 -8.33 14.56
CA ALA A 111 -20.05 -8.38 15.27
C ALA A 111 -20.21 -8.08 16.78
N GLU A 112 -19.87 -9.07 17.61
CA GLU A 112 -19.88 -8.96 19.07
C GLU A 112 -18.54 -8.43 19.58
N VAL A 113 -18.59 -7.40 20.44
CA VAL A 113 -17.42 -6.78 21.05
C VAL A 113 -17.32 -7.23 22.51
N VAL A 114 -16.17 -7.77 22.86
CA VAL A 114 -15.81 -8.15 24.24
C VAL A 114 -14.55 -7.40 24.63
N LEU A 115 -14.69 -6.46 25.56
CA LEU A 115 -13.59 -5.61 25.99
C LEU A 115 -12.66 -6.33 26.98
N ASN A 116 -11.38 -5.99 26.92
CA ASN A 116 -10.43 -6.32 27.99
C ASN A 116 -10.46 -5.26 29.11
N GLY A 117 -9.63 -5.45 30.16
CA GLY A 117 -9.59 -4.54 31.31
C GLY A 117 -9.09 -3.11 31.02
N GLU A 118 -8.59 -2.82 29.82
CA GLU A 118 -8.18 -1.46 29.43
C GLU A 118 -9.37 -0.57 29.07
N HIS A 119 -10.53 -1.17 28.81
CA HIS A 119 -11.75 -0.47 28.41
C HIS A 119 -12.95 -0.91 29.26
N ASP A 120 -13.81 0.04 29.64
CA ASP A 120 -14.99 -0.22 30.48
C ASP A 120 -16.30 -0.28 29.68
N ARG A 121 -16.35 0.37 28.51
CA ARG A 121 -17.52 0.40 27.62
C ARG A 121 -17.11 0.73 26.19
N PHE A 122 -18.01 0.42 25.26
CA PHE A 122 -17.86 0.76 23.86
C PHE A 122 -19.16 1.34 23.30
N VAL A 123 -19.04 2.02 22.16
CA VAL A 123 -20.17 2.46 21.35
C VAL A 123 -19.90 2.19 19.89
N TRP A 124 -20.95 1.81 19.16
CA TRP A 124 -21.01 1.91 17.72
C TRP A 124 -21.50 3.31 17.34
N ALA A 125 -20.59 4.26 17.24
CA ALA A 125 -20.91 5.65 16.98
C ALA A 125 -21.15 5.90 15.49
N ARG A 126 -22.17 6.70 15.15
CA ARG A 126 -22.32 7.17 13.77
C ARG A 126 -21.12 8.05 13.38
N PRO A 127 -20.66 8.01 12.11
CA PRO A 127 -19.51 8.80 11.63
C PRO A 127 -19.55 10.29 12.03
N GLU A 128 -20.72 10.91 12.04
CA GLU A 128 -20.91 12.34 12.34
C GLU A 128 -20.61 12.66 13.81
N ARG A 129 -20.80 11.68 14.71
CA ARG A 129 -20.59 11.81 16.16
C ARG A 129 -19.14 11.58 16.57
N VAL A 130 -18.31 11.01 15.69
CA VAL A 130 -16.90 10.69 15.99
C VAL A 130 -16.13 11.94 16.40
N ALA A 131 -16.34 13.07 15.73
CA ALA A 131 -15.64 14.32 16.04
C ALA A 131 -16.04 14.94 17.39
N GLU A 132 -17.15 14.51 17.97
CA GLU A 132 -17.59 14.95 19.30
C GLU A 132 -16.94 14.13 20.41
N LEU A 133 -16.86 12.81 20.22
CA LEU A 133 -16.32 11.86 21.20
C LEU A 133 -14.79 11.77 21.16
N VAL A 134 -14.19 11.84 19.97
CA VAL A 134 -12.75 11.67 19.80
C VAL A 134 -12.05 13.04 19.86
N GLN A 135 -11.43 13.31 21.00
CA GLN A 135 -10.58 14.47 21.21
C GLN A 135 -9.11 14.03 21.40
N PRO A 136 -8.13 14.85 21.00
CA PRO A 136 -8.26 16.13 20.31
C PRO A 136 -8.56 15.97 18.80
N ARG A 137 -8.99 17.07 18.14
CA ARG A 137 -9.39 17.11 16.72
C ARG A 137 -8.43 16.43 15.73
N HIS A 138 -7.12 16.45 15.98
CA HIS A 138 -6.16 15.79 15.07
C HIS A 138 -6.25 14.25 15.13
N VAL A 139 -6.68 13.68 16.26
CA VAL A 139 -6.97 12.25 16.40
C VAL A 139 -8.25 11.90 15.63
N ALA A 140 -9.30 12.72 15.71
CA ALA A 140 -10.51 12.57 14.91
C ALA A 140 -10.24 12.57 13.39
N GLY A 141 -9.19 13.29 12.95
CA GLY A 141 -8.73 13.29 11.55
C GLY A 141 -8.32 11.90 11.03
N ARG A 142 -7.88 10.98 11.89
CA ARG A 142 -7.53 9.59 11.53
C ARG A 142 -8.77 8.81 11.09
N TYR A 143 -9.87 8.95 11.82
CA TYR A 143 -11.14 8.30 11.51
C TYR A 143 -11.70 8.79 10.18
N ARG A 144 -11.64 10.09 9.90
CA ARG A 144 -12.10 10.63 8.60
C ARG A 144 -11.36 9.97 7.42
N ARG A 145 -10.04 9.76 7.54
CA ARG A 145 -9.25 9.10 6.50
C ARG A 145 -9.65 7.63 6.34
N ALA A 146 -9.77 6.90 7.44
CA ALA A 146 -10.17 5.50 7.44
C ALA A 146 -11.59 5.30 6.87
N LEU A 147 -12.53 6.15 7.28
CA LEU A 147 -13.93 6.13 6.83
C LEU A 147 -14.09 6.48 5.35
N GLY A 148 -13.16 7.26 4.80
CA GLY A 148 -13.12 7.57 3.37
C GLY A 148 -12.62 6.43 2.49
N MET A 149 -12.14 5.32 3.08
CA MET A 149 -11.73 4.15 2.32
C MET A 149 -12.93 3.33 1.85
N ASP A 150 -12.90 2.99 0.56
CA ASP A 150 -13.71 1.92 0.00
C ASP A 150 -13.08 0.57 0.37
N LEU A 151 -13.81 -0.23 1.14
CA LEU A 151 -13.39 -1.55 1.61
C LEU A 151 -14.06 -2.69 0.83
N SER A 152 -14.77 -2.38 -0.26
CA SER A 152 -15.38 -3.39 -1.14
C SER A 152 -14.33 -4.38 -1.66
N PRO A 153 -14.68 -5.64 -1.95
CA PRO A 153 -13.70 -6.66 -2.32
C PRO A 153 -12.74 -6.21 -3.44
N LEU A 154 -11.44 -6.37 -3.21
CA LEU A 154 -10.40 -6.06 -4.19
C LEU A 154 -9.75 -7.37 -4.62
N THR A 155 -9.72 -7.62 -5.93
CA THR A 155 -9.16 -8.85 -6.49
C THR A 155 -8.27 -8.53 -7.68
N PHE A 156 -7.44 -9.51 -8.05
CA PHE A 156 -6.49 -9.39 -9.15
C PHE A 156 -6.61 -10.62 -10.04
N ARG A 157 -6.55 -10.42 -11.35
CA ARG A 157 -6.45 -11.53 -12.31
C ARG A 157 -5.45 -11.16 -13.41
N PRO A 158 -4.81 -12.15 -14.05
CA PRO A 158 -3.96 -11.88 -15.20
C PRO A 158 -4.68 -11.06 -16.28
N LEU A 159 -3.93 -10.14 -16.89
CA LEU A 159 -4.36 -9.39 -18.06
C LEU A 159 -4.65 -10.37 -19.21
N ALA A 160 -5.79 -10.20 -19.87
CA ALA A 160 -6.13 -10.90 -21.09
C ALA A 160 -6.18 -9.93 -22.28
N ARG A 161 -6.09 -10.45 -23.51
CA ARG A 161 -6.19 -9.63 -24.72
C ARG A 161 -7.51 -8.86 -24.81
N ALA A 162 -8.58 -9.41 -24.24
CA ALA A 162 -9.88 -8.75 -24.15
C ALA A 162 -9.86 -7.47 -23.30
N ASP A 163 -8.86 -7.30 -22.41
CA ASP A 163 -8.70 -6.13 -21.55
C ASP A 163 -7.88 -5.01 -22.22
N LEU A 164 -7.26 -5.26 -23.38
CA LEU A 164 -6.40 -4.27 -24.03
C LEU A 164 -7.11 -2.94 -24.35
N PRO A 165 -8.40 -2.90 -24.74
CA PRO A 165 -9.13 -1.65 -24.87
C PRO A 165 -9.18 -0.83 -23.56
N ASP A 166 -9.44 -1.49 -22.42
CA ASP A 166 -9.44 -0.84 -21.11
C ASP A 166 -8.03 -0.40 -20.69
N LEU A 167 -7.02 -1.24 -20.94
CA LEU A 167 -5.62 -0.91 -20.68
C LEU A 167 -5.18 0.36 -21.43
N VAL A 168 -5.53 0.48 -22.72
CA VAL A 168 -5.27 1.68 -23.53
C VAL A 168 -5.98 2.89 -22.92
N ARG A 169 -7.28 2.75 -22.61
CA ARG A 169 -8.08 3.84 -22.00
C ARG A 169 -7.47 4.33 -20.69
N TRP A 170 -7.05 3.43 -19.82
CA TRP A 170 -6.42 3.79 -18.55
C TRP A 170 -5.06 4.46 -18.74
N LEU A 171 -4.22 3.95 -19.64
CA LEU A 171 -2.90 4.50 -19.93
C LEU A 171 -2.96 5.88 -20.60
N GLN A 172 -4.01 6.15 -21.37
CA GLN A 172 -4.23 7.43 -22.05
C GLN A 172 -4.92 8.48 -21.16
N ALA A 173 -5.56 8.06 -20.06
CA ALA A 173 -6.17 8.99 -19.12
C ALA A 173 -5.14 10.01 -18.59
N GLU A 174 -5.48 11.29 -18.57
CA GLU A 174 -4.57 12.41 -18.26
C GLU A 174 -3.80 12.20 -16.94
N HIS A 175 -4.48 11.69 -15.91
CA HIS A 175 -3.86 11.49 -14.60
C HIS A 175 -2.82 10.36 -14.58
N VAL A 176 -2.84 9.45 -15.56
CA VAL A 176 -1.90 8.33 -15.74
C VAL A 176 -0.83 8.68 -16.78
N SER A 177 -1.24 9.13 -17.98
CA SER A 177 -0.36 9.28 -19.15
C SER A 177 0.82 10.21 -18.91
N ARG A 178 0.63 11.27 -18.12
CA ARG A 178 1.72 12.19 -17.71
C ARG A 178 2.83 11.53 -16.88
N TRP A 179 2.57 10.36 -16.29
CA TRP A 179 3.52 9.63 -15.45
C TRP A 179 3.98 8.31 -16.07
N TRP A 180 3.41 7.91 -17.21
CA TRP A 180 3.63 6.58 -17.78
C TRP A 180 4.39 6.67 -19.09
N ALA A 181 5.53 5.99 -19.17
CA ALA A 181 6.33 5.98 -20.39
C ALA A 181 5.74 5.04 -21.45
N GLN A 182 5.89 5.43 -22.72
CA GLN A 182 5.46 4.64 -23.88
C GLN A 182 3.97 4.22 -23.79
N VAL A 183 3.10 5.22 -23.61
CA VAL A 183 1.65 5.04 -23.67
C VAL A 183 1.27 4.55 -25.07
N PRO A 184 0.60 3.39 -25.21
CA PRO A 184 0.18 2.89 -26.51
C PRO A 184 -0.86 3.83 -27.15
N ALA A 185 -0.73 4.08 -28.46
CA ALA A 185 -1.65 4.92 -29.20
C ALA A 185 -3.03 4.25 -29.40
N ASP A 186 -3.05 2.92 -29.52
CA ASP A 186 -4.24 2.12 -29.77
C ASP A 186 -4.04 0.67 -29.26
N VAL A 187 -5.05 -0.17 -29.50
CA VAL A 187 -5.05 -1.59 -29.11
C VAL A 187 -3.96 -2.39 -29.84
N ALA A 188 -3.62 -2.05 -31.08
CA ALA A 188 -2.58 -2.76 -31.82
C ALA A 188 -1.18 -2.47 -31.24
N ALA A 189 -0.91 -1.22 -30.88
CA ALA A 189 0.28 -0.84 -30.15
C ALA A 189 0.34 -1.49 -28.75
N ALA A 190 -0.82 -1.60 -28.08
CA ALA A 190 -0.91 -2.31 -26.81
C ALA A 190 -0.64 -3.81 -26.96
N GLU A 191 -1.17 -4.48 -27.99
CA GLU A 191 -0.87 -5.88 -28.29
C GLU A 191 0.63 -6.08 -28.52
N GLY A 192 1.30 -5.19 -29.25
CA GLY A 192 2.75 -5.28 -29.48
C GLY A 192 3.56 -5.22 -28.18
N LYS A 193 3.15 -4.40 -27.19
CA LYS A 193 3.87 -4.22 -25.92
C LYS A 193 3.46 -5.24 -24.84
N TYR A 194 2.17 -5.54 -24.73
CA TYR A 194 1.60 -6.34 -23.66
C TYR A 194 1.28 -7.79 -24.08
N GLY A 195 1.14 -8.08 -25.38
CA GLY A 195 0.96 -9.44 -25.91
C GLY A 195 2.03 -10.42 -25.41
N PRO A 196 3.34 -10.12 -25.52
CA PRO A 196 4.39 -11.00 -24.97
C PRO A 196 4.31 -11.21 -23.45
N ARG A 197 3.71 -10.28 -22.70
CA ARG A 197 3.47 -10.41 -21.25
C ARG A 197 2.27 -11.31 -20.97
N ILE A 198 1.21 -11.19 -21.77
CA ILE A 198 0.04 -12.07 -21.72
C ILE A 198 0.42 -13.51 -22.09
N ASP A 199 1.32 -13.69 -23.06
CA ASP A 199 1.79 -15.00 -23.53
C ASP A 199 2.83 -15.65 -22.60
N GLY A 200 3.26 -14.95 -21.54
CA GLY A 200 4.29 -15.45 -20.61
C GLY A 200 5.71 -15.50 -21.18
N VAL A 201 5.97 -14.80 -22.29
CA VAL A 201 7.31 -14.67 -22.91
C VAL A 201 8.14 -13.63 -22.17
N SER A 202 7.49 -12.58 -21.65
CA SER A 202 8.13 -11.56 -20.82
C SER A 202 8.21 -12.00 -19.35
N PRO A 203 9.27 -11.63 -18.60
CA PRO A 203 9.31 -11.83 -17.15
C PRO A 203 8.33 -10.92 -16.38
N THR A 204 7.74 -9.92 -17.04
CA THR A 204 6.74 -9.03 -16.47
C THR A 204 5.36 -9.66 -16.52
N ALA A 205 4.78 -9.93 -15.36
CA ALA A 205 3.35 -10.24 -15.23
C ALA A 205 2.54 -8.95 -15.13
N VAL A 206 1.33 -8.96 -15.70
CA VAL A 206 0.38 -7.84 -15.64
C VAL A 206 -0.96 -8.36 -15.15
N ASP A 207 -1.53 -7.73 -14.14
CA ASP A 207 -2.82 -8.08 -13.59
C ASP A 207 -3.80 -6.91 -13.70
N VAL A 208 -5.04 -7.23 -14.06
CA VAL A 208 -6.18 -6.32 -13.94
C VAL A 208 -6.60 -6.26 -12.48
N VAL A 209 -6.81 -5.04 -12.00
CA VAL A 209 -7.29 -4.75 -10.64
C VAL A 209 -8.81 -4.64 -10.70
N LEU A 210 -9.52 -5.46 -9.91
CA LEU A 210 -10.98 -5.45 -9.86
C LEU A 210 -11.48 -5.02 -8.49
N LEU A 211 -12.31 -3.98 -8.46
CA LEU A 211 -13.03 -3.51 -7.28
C LEU A 211 -14.49 -3.92 -7.40
N ASP A 212 -14.95 -4.80 -6.50
CA ASP A 212 -16.28 -5.40 -6.53
C ASP A 212 -16.59 -6.02 -7.91
N GLY A 213 -15.62 -6.79 -8.43
CA GLY A 213 -15.70 -7.44 -9.74
C GLY A 213 -15.57 -6.51 -10.95
N ARG A 214 -15.47 -5.18 -10.77
CA ARG A 214 -15.32 -4.22 -11.88
C ARG A 214 -13.85 -3.89 -12.14
N PRO A 215 -13.34 -3.99 -13.38
CA PRO A 215 -11.99 -3.56 -13.72
C PRO A 215 -11.81 -2.05 -13.47
N VAL A 216 -10.75 -1.67 -12.74
CA VAL A 216 -10.52 -0.27 -12.36
C VAL A 216 -9.10 0.24 -12.58
N GLY A 217 -8.22 -0.61 -13.08
CA GLY A 217 -6.81 -0.32 -13.29
C GLY A 217 -6.00 -1.59 -13.46
N PHE A 218 -4.68 -1.46 -13.40
CA PHE A 218 -3.77 -2.58 -13.54
C PHE A 218 -2.52 -2.40 -12.68
N ILE A 219 -1.82 -3.50 -12.44
CA ILE A 219 -0.53 -3.55 -11.77
C ILE A 219 0.36 -4.56 -12.48
N GLN A 220 1.65 -4.26 -12.56
CA GLN A 220 2.68 -5.11 -13.12
C GLN A 220 3.63 -5.56 -12.02
N SER A 221 4.18 -6.76 -12.17
CA SER A 221 5.23 -7.28 -11.30
C SER A 221 6.31 -7.96 -12.14
N THR A 222 7.57 -7.64 -11.86
CA THR A 222 8.70 -8.23 -12.58
C THR A 222 9.80 -8.59 -11.59
N PRO A 223 10.39 -9.81 -11.63
CA PRO A 223 11.58 -10.13 -10.85
C PRO A 223 12.69 -9.10 -11.13
N LEU A 224 13.27 -8.52 -10.08
CA LEU A 224 14.26 -7.46 -10.26
C LEU A 224 15.52 -7.97 -10.97
N ALA A 225 15.90 -9.24 -10.73
CA ALA A 225 17.01 -9.90 -11.41
C ALA A 225 16.79 -10.10 -12.92
N ALA A 226 15.56 -9.98 -13.42
CA ALA A 226 15.24 -10.08 -14.85
C ALA A 226 15.24 -8.71 -15.56
N GLN A 227 15.60 -7.63 -14.84
CA GLN A 227 15.64 -6.27 -15.37
C GLN A 227 17.08 -5.78 -15.45
N ASP A 228 17.65 -5.82 -16.65
CA ASP A 228 19.05 -5.42 -16.90
C ASP A 228 19.34 -3.98 -16.45
N ASP A 229 18.39 -3.06 -16.69
CA ASP A 229 18.50 -1.64 -16.31
C ASP A 229 18.43 -1.41 -14.79
N TYR A 230 18.01 -2.42 -14.02
CA TYR A 230 17.86 -2.38 -12.57
C TYR A 230 18.90 -3.20 -11.81
N LEU A 231 19.87 -3.83 -12.50
CA LEU A 231 20.90 -4.65 -11.86
C LEU A 231 21.75 -3.88 -10.84
N GLU A 232 21.95 -2.58 -11.04
CA GLU A 232 22.64 -1.72 -10.07
C GLU A 232 21.74 -1.44 -8.85
N THR A 233 20.47 -1.09 -9.07
CA THR A 233 19.41 -0.95 -8.06
C THR A 233 19.25 -2.22 -7.21
N ALA A 234 19.32 -3.40 -7.83
CA ALA A 234 19.21 -4.70 -7.16
C ALA A 234 20.27 -4.89 -6.09
N ARG A 235 21.51 -4.41 -6.32
CA ARG A 235 22.63 -4.47 -5.35
C ARG A 235 22.45 -3.55 -4.15
N TRP A 236 21.61 -2.53 -4.26
CA TRP A 236 21.29 -1.62 -3.16
C TRP A 236 20.27 -2.24 -2.21
N VAL A 237 19.30 -2.97 -2.76
CA VAL A 237 18.19 -3.53 -1.99
C VAL A 237 18.52 -4.93 -1.48
N THR A 238 19.25 -5.72 -2.27
CA THR A 238 19.51 -7.16 -2.01
C THR A 238 20.90 -7.56 -2.52
N ARG A 239 21.34 -8.80 -2.29
CA ARG A 239 22.67 -9.24 -2.73
C ARG A 239 22.77 -9.40 -4.26
N ASP A 240 21.71 -9.92 -4.88
CA ASP A 240 21.66 -10.27 -6.31
C ASP A 240 20.31 -9.98 -6.99
N GLY A 241 19.33 -9.41 -6.29
CA GLY A 241 18.00 -9.12 -6.83
C GLY A 241 17.03 -10.30 -6.81
N ALA A 242 17.49 -11.51 -6.43
CA ALA A 242 16.70 -12.73 -6.58
C ALA A 242 15.47 -12.79 -5.67
N ASP A 243 15.53 -12.17 -4.48
CA ASP A 243 14.44 -12.05 -3.52
C ASP A 243 13.65 -10.72 -3.67
N CYS A 244 13.83 -10.01 -4.79
CA CYS A 244 13.22 -8.70 -5.03
C CYS A 244 12.33 -8.66 -6.29
N VAL A 245 11.18 -8.01 -6.17
CA VAL A 245 10.22 -7.82 -7.26
C VAL A 245 9.97 -6.32 -7.44
N SER A 246 10.03 -5.80 -8.66
CA SER A 246 9.53 -4.44 -8.94
C SER A 246 8.04 -4.48 -9.26
N ILE A 247 7.34 -3.41 -8.90
CA ILE A 247 5.94 -3.19 -9.28
C ILE A 247 5.75 -1.82 -9.95
N ASP A 248 4.86 -1.78 -10.93
CA ASP A 248 4.34 -0.57 -11.56
C ASP A 248 2.82 -0.64 -11.59
N TYR A 249 2.11 0.44 -11.28
CA TYR A 249 0.66 0.38 -11.14
C TYR A 249 -0.02 1.66 -11.61
N ALA A 250 -1.25 1.51 -12.09
CA ALA A 250 -2.11 2.64 -12.43
C ALA A 250 -3.53 2.42 -11.92
N VAL A 251 -4.04 3.42 -11.21
CA VAL A 251 -5.48 3.54 -10.93
C VAL A 251 -6.11 4.15 -12.17
N GLY A 252 -6.72 3.31 -12.99
CA GLY A 252 -7.26 3.68 -14.28
C GLY A 252 -8.48 4.60 -14.18
N GLU A 253 -9.39 4.31 -13.25
CA GLU A 253 -10.60 5.10 -13.05
C GLU A 253 -10.32 6.41 -12.28
N PRO A 254 -10.56 7.59 -12.91
CA PRO A 254 -10.25 8.88 -12.29
C PRO A 254 -10.96 9.11 -10.95
N SER A 255 -12.16 8.55 -10.77
CA SER A 255 -12.95 8.71 -9.54
C SER A 255 -12.32 8.03 -8.33
N LEU A 256 -11.43 7.05 -8.53
CA LEU A 256 -10.72 6.33 -7.47
C LEU A 256 -9.34 6.94 -7.17
N ALA A 257 -8.79 7.72 -8.09
CA ALA A 257 -7.51 8.39 -7.90
C ALA A 257 -7.57 9.42 -6.76
N GLY A 258 -6.50 9.50 -5.96
CA GLY A 258 -6.39 10.47 -4.86
C GLY A 258 -7.24 10.17 -3.61
N ARG A 259 -7.95 9.04 -3.57
CA ARG A 259 -8.87 8.66 -2.46
C ARG A 259 -8.35 7.52 -1.57
N GLY A 260 -7.03 7.27 -1.58
CA GLY A 260 -6.43 6.17 -0.82
C GLY A 260 -6.48 4.80 -1.50
N PHE A 261 -7.20 4.65 -2.61
CA PHE A 261 -7.29 3.39 -3.35
C PHE A 261 -5.93 2.83 -3.79
N GLY A 262 -5.02 3.69 -4.26
CA GLY A 262 -3.67 3.27 -4.66
C GLY A 262 -2.87 2.60 -3.52
N THR A 263 -3.00 3.11 -2.29
CA THR A 263 -2.37 2.49 -1.10
C THR A 263 -2.90 1.07 -0.86
N ARG A 264 -4.21 0.89 -0.93
CA ARG A 264 -4.87 -0.41 -0.77
C ARG A 264 -4.49 -1.38 -1.88
N LEU A 265 -4.51 -0.92 -3.14
CA LEU A 265 -4.08 -1.67 -4.32
C LEU A 265 -2.68 -2.24 -4.13
N ILE A 266 -1.70 -1.39 -3.81
CA ILE A 266 -0.31 -1.81 -3.59
C ILE A 266 -0.23 -2.84 -2.46
N TRP A 267 -0.86 -2.53 -1.32
CA TRP A 267 -0.80 -3.38 -0.13
C TRP A 267 -1.33 -4.79 -0.39
N GLU A 268 -2.55 -4.89 -0.92
CA GLU A 268 -3.18 -6.20 -1.13
C GLU A 268 -2.47 -7.00 -2.23
N TYR A 269 -1.97 -6.33 -3.26
CA TYR A 269 -1.18 -7.00 -4.29
C TYR A 269 0.13 -7.57 -3.73
N VAL A 270 0.85 -6.78 -2.94
CA VAL A 270 2.08 -7.24 -2.29
C VAL A 270 1.77 -8.32 -1.26
N ARG A 271 0.67 -8.24 -0.52
CA ARG A 271 0.27 -9.25 0.46
C ARG A 271 -0.09 -10.58 -0.18
N ASP A 272 -0.92 -10.56 -1.22
CA ASP A 272 -1.63 -11.76 -1.70
C ASP A 272 -1.09 -12.34 -3.01
N VAL A 273 -0.64 -11.49 -3.94
CA VAL A 273 -0.27 -11.91 -5.29
C VAL A 273 1.23 -12.17 -5.40
N VAL A 274 2.04 -11.21 -4.94
CA VAL A 274 3.50 -11.29 -5.03
C VAL A 274 4.10 -12.56 -4.41
N PRO A 275 3.79 -12.97 -3.16
CA PRO A 275 4.44 -14.15 -2.56
C PRO A 275 4.02 -15.47 -3.20
N VAL A 276 2.80 -15.53 -3.75
CA VAL A 276 2.32 -16.72 -4.48
C VAL A 276 3.03 -16.84 -5.81
N ARG A 277 3.19 -15.71 -6.53
CA ARG A 277 3.85 -15.69 -7.83
C ARG A 277 5.36 -15.80 -7.76
N PHE A 278 5.97 -15.24 -6.72
CA PHE A 278 7.41 -15.19 -6.52
C PHE A 278 7.75 -15.75 -5.12
N PRO A 279 7.73 -17.09 -4.94
CA PRO A 279 8.12 -17.70 -3.68
C PRO A 279 9.52 -17.28 -3.25
N GLY A 280 9.69 -16.99 -1.96
CA GLY A 280 10.96 -16.48 -1.43
C GLY A 280 11.18 -14.97 -1.64
N ASN A 281 10.22 -14.25 -2.23
CA ASN A 281 10.25 -12.79 -2.25
C ASN A 281 10.35 -12.23 -0.83
N ARG A 282 11.29 -11.31 -0.62
CA ARG A 282 11.50 -10.59 0.65
C ARG A 282 11.30 -9.09 0.50
N PHE A 283 11.60 -8.56 -0.70
CA PHE A 283 11.55 -7.14 -0.99
C PHE A 283 10.66 -6.85 -2.20
N VAL A 284 9.90 -5.76 -2.12
CA VAL A 284 9.21 -5.19 -3.27
C VAL A 284 9.69 -3.78 -3.48
N VAL A 285 9.92 -3.38 -4.73
CA VAL A 285 10.34 -2.02 -5.08
C VAL A 285 9.36 -1.37 -6.03
N ALA A 286 9.21 -0.06 -5.90
CA ALA A 286 8.53 0.80 -6.85
C ALA A 286 9.38 2.06 -7.02
N ASP A 287 9.38 2.66 -8.20
CA ASP A 287 10.24 3.80 -8.52
C ASP A 287 9.45 4.99 -9.10
N PRO A 288 8.35 5.44 -8.47
CA PRO A 288 7.57 6.53 -9.02
C PRO A 288 8.44 7.78 -9.24
N ALA A 289 8.13 8.54 -10.29
CA ALA A 289 8.70 9.87 -10.49
C ALA A 289 8.59 10.70 -9.19
N THR A 290 9.68 11.35 -8.77
CA THR A 290 9.75 12.21 -7.58
C THR A 290 8.67 13.30 -7.58
N ALA A 291 8.33 13.82 -8.77
CA ALA A 291 7.27 14.81 -8.96
C ALA A 291 5.86 14.21 -8.83
N ASN A 292 5.70 12.89 -8.99
CA ASN A 292 4.46 12.16 -8.74
C ASN A 292 4.28 11.90 -7.24
N THR A 293 4.11 13.00 -6.49
CA THR A 293 3.96 12.98 -5.03
C THR A 293 2.80 12.10 -4.58
N ALA A 294 1.74 11.95 -5.39
CA ALA A 294 0.63 11.06 -5.10
C ALA A 294 1.06 9.58 -5.07
N SER A 295 1.86 9.13 -6.03
CA SER A 295 2.35 7.74 -6.08
C SER A 295 3.42 7.48 -5.01
N VAL A 296 4.33 8.44 -4.76
CA VAL A 296 5.30 8.36 -3.65
C VAL A 296 4.56 8.20 -2.33
N ARG A 297 3.55 9.06 -2.05
CA ARG A 297 2.74 8.96 -0.83
C ARG A 297 1.93 7.67 -0.77
N ALA A 298 1.47 7.13 -1.90
CA ALA A 298 0.76 5.85 -1.93
C ALA A 298 1.68 4.70 -1.50
N CYS A 299 2.91 4.64 -2.02
CA CYS A 299 3.94 3.70 -1.61
C CYS A 299 4.25 3.84 -0.11
N GLU A 300 4.53 5.06 0.38
CA GLU A 300 4.85 5.30 1.79
C GLU A 300 3.72 4.87 2.74
N LYS A 301 2.48 5.21 2.40
CA LYS A 301 1.31 4.79 3.17
C LYS A 301 1.07 3.28 3.12
N ALA A 302 1.51 2.61 2.07
CA ALA A 302 1.47 1.15 1.95
C ALA A 302 2.63 0.47 2.67
N GLY A 303 3.55 1.21 3.31
CA GLY A 303 4.66 0.66 4.09
C GLY A 303 6.00 0.61 3.34
N PHE A 304 6.07 1.14 2.12
CA PHE A 304 7.35 1.31 1.44
C PHE A 304 8.13 2.47 2.08
N ARG A 305 9.46 2.42 2.03
CA ARG A 305 10.35 3.50 2.44
C ARG A 305 11.11 4.02 1.24
N ARG A 306 11.15 5.35 1.09
CA ARG A 306 12.00 6.00 0.10
C ARG A 306 13.47 5.80 0.49
N ALA A 307 14.21 5.08 -0.33
CA ALA A 307 15.62 4.77 -0.12
C ALA A 307 16.51 5.89 -0.66
N PHE A 308 16.39 6.19 -1.95
CA PHE A 308 17.14 7.26 -2.61
C PHE A 308 16.43 7.67 -3.90
N ASP A 309 16.87 8.80 -4.46
CA ASP A 309 16.41 9.26 -5.76
C ASP A 309 17.48 9.07 -6.81
N PHE A 310 17.08 8.69 -8.02
CA PHE A 310 17.97 8.48 -9.15
C PHE A 310 17.38 9.09 -10.43
N ASP A 311 18.25 9.37 -11.40
CA ASP A 311 17.84 9.78 -12.74
C ASP A 311 17.83 8.55 -13.66
N PRO A 312 16.66 8.10 -14.15
CA PRO A 312 16.60 6.94 -15.04
C PRO A 312 17.10 7.24 -16.46
N GLY A 313 17.35 8.51 -16.82
CA GLY A 313 17.90 8.92 -18.11
C GLY A 313 17.28 10.19 -18.68
N GLU A 314 17.87 10.69 -19.78
CA GLU A 314 17.45 11.95 -20.41
C GLU A 314 15.96 11.98 -20.79
N GLY A 315 15.29 13.08 -20.44
CA GLY A 315 13.89 13.32 -20.78
C GLY A 315 12.87 12.62 -19.88
N VAL A 316 13.34 11.88 -18.86
CA VAL A 316 12.49 11.23 -17.86
C VAL A 316 12.55 12.03 -16.55
N HIS A 317 11.48 12.00 -15.77
CA HIS A 317 11.51 12.58 -14.43
C HIS A 317 12.53 11.85 -13.56
N ARG A 318 13.13 12.54 -12.58
CA ARG A 318 13.91 11.88 -11.51
C ARG A 318 12.98 10.94 -10.74
N HIS A 319 13.41 9.72 -10.44
CA HIS A 319 12.61 8.68 -9.76
C HIS A 319 13.00 8.55 -8.28
N ALA A 320 12.03 8.19 -7.44
CA ALA A 320 12.23 7.89 -6.03
C ALA A 320 12.13 6.38 -5.84
N LEU A 321 13.24 5.70 -5.52
CA LEU A 321 13.20 4.28 -5.19
C LEU A 321 12.52 4.09 -3.84
N CYS A 322 11.36 3.45 -3.86
CA CYS A 322 10.59 3.02 -2.70
C CYS A 322 10.80 1.52 -2.48
N VAL A 323 11.14 1.11 -1.26
CA VAL A 323 11.44 -0.29 -0.89
C VAL A 323 10.49 -0.75 0.20
N PHE A 324 9.86 -1.90 0.00
CA PHE A 324 9.00 -2.59 0.96
C PHE A 324 9.69 -3.87 1.43
N GLU A 325 9.86 -4.01 2.75
CA GLU A 325 10.38 -5.23 3.37
C GLU A 325 9.22 -6.02 3.98
N ARG A 326 8.94 -7.21 3.42
CA ARG A 326 7.77 -8.01 3.81
C ARG A 326 7.76 -8.38 5.29
N ALA A 327 8.90 -8.83 5.81
CA ALA A 327 9.02 -9.29 7.19
C ALA A 327 8.58 -8.22 8.22
N ARG A 328 8.81 -6.94 7.92
CA ARG A 328 8.46 -5.84 8.84
C ARG A 328 6.99 -5.42 8.75
N ALA A 329 6.40 -5.46 7.56
CA ALA A 329 5.04 -4.98 7.35
C ALA A 329 3.99 -6.08 7.50
N LEU A 330 4.28 -7.26 6.94
CA LEU A 330 3.35 -8.39 6.81
C LEU A 330 3.76 -9.61 7.65
N GLY A 331 5.03 -9.71 8.05
CA GLY A 331 5.58 -10.91 8.66
C GLY A 331 6.27 -11.81 7.64
N GLY A 332 6.68 -13.00 8.10
CA GLY A 332 7.33 -14.04 7.30
C GLY A 332 6.34 -14.84 6.44
#